data_AF-A0A3B9VVX7-F1
#
_entry.id   AF-A0A3B9VVX7-F1
#
_cell.length_a   1.000
_cell.length_b   1.000
_cell.length_c   1.000
_cell.angle_alpha   90.00
_cell.angle_beta   90.00
_cell.angle_gamma   90.00
#
_symmetry.space_group_name_H-M   'P 1'
#
loop_
_entity.id
_entity.type
_entity.pdbx_description
1 polymer ?
#
loop_
_entity_poly.entity_id
_entity_poly.type
_entity_poly.pdbx_seq_one_letter_code
_entity_poly.pdbx_strand_id
1 'polypeptide(L)'
;MARSPEESLKATLGRVAPGTPLRDGLERILRGRTGALIVLGSDRTIESICSGGFDIGIDFSPTRLRELAKMDGAIICDKDAGNILRAAVQLVPDSSIETQESGTRHRTAERVAIQTGVPVISVSQSMQIIALYVNGLRHVLEGSEKVLARANQALATLERYRSRLDQVTSSLSALEIEAMVTVRDVAVTLQRQEMVRRISEEISQYVLELGEDGRLHTTFNQ
;
A
#
# COMPACT_ATOMS: atom_id res chain seq x y z
N MET A 1 21.38 -12.15 15.93
CA MET A 1 20.55 -13.30 15.49
C MET A 1 20.05 -13.00 14.10
N ALA A 2 20.20 -13.93 13.16
CA ALA A 2 19.57 -13.82 11.84
C ALA A 2 18.04 -13.84 12.05
N ARG A 3 17.32 -12.89 11.45
CA ARG A 3 15.84 -12.87 11.51
C ARG A 3 15.30 -14.12 10.83
N SER A 4 14.19 -14.66 11.34
CA SER A 4 13.48 -15.71 10.63
C SER A 4 12.99 -15.20 9.26
N PRO A 5 12.70 -16.09 8.29
CA PRO A 5 12.08 -15.70 7.03
C PRO A 5 10.78 -14.92 7.23
N GLU A 6 9.94 -15.33 8.19
CA GLU A 6 8.68 -14.66 8.53
C GLU A 6 8.91 -13.26 9.13
N GLU A 7 9.89 -13.09 10.01
CA GLU A 7 10.25 -11.78 10.57
C GLU A 7 10.79 -10.83 9.50
N SER A 8 11.57 -11.37 8.56
CA SER A 8 12.10 -10.61 7.43
C SER A 8 11.00 -10.20 6.46
N LEU A 9 10.03 -11.09 6.21
CA LEU A 9 8.84 -10.78 5.43
C LEU A 9 8.01 -9.70 6.13
N LYS A 10 7.73 -9.82 7.43
CA LYS A 10 6.98 -8.83 8.21
C LYS A 10 7.64 -7.45 8.19
N ALA A 11 8.96 -7.39 8.33
CA ALA A 11 9.72 -6.14 8.21
C ALA A 11 9.67 -5.55 6.80
N THR A 12 9.59 -6.39 5.76
CA THR A 12 9.44 -5.95 4.37
C THR A 12 8.02 -5.44 4.10
N LEU A 13 7.01 -6.13 4.61
CA LEU A 13 5.61 -5.71 4.54
C LEU A 13 5.39 -4.33 5.17
N GLY A 14 6.03 -4.03 6.31
CA GLY A 14 5.99 -2.69 6.89
C GLY A 14 6.55 -1.59 5.97
N ARG A 15 7.57 -1.90 5.15
CA ARG A 15 8.17 -0.94 4.19
C ARG A 15 7.31 -0.72 2.94
N VAL A 16 6.43 -1.66 2.61
CA VAL A 16 5.52 -1.58 1.44
C VAL A 16 4.05 -1.47 1.86
N ALA A 17 3.79 -1.10 3.12
CA ALA A 17 2.46 -0.89 3.63
C ALA A 17 1.80 0.31 2.89
N PRO A 18 0.46 0.29 2.70
CA PRO A 18 -0.32 1.43 2.23
C PRO A 18 0.10 2.74 2.90
N GLY A 19 0.24 3.79 2.10
CA GLY A 19 0.73 5.09 2.55
C GLY A 19 2.24 5.29 2.66
N THR A 20 3.07 4.25 2.52
CA THR A 20 4.52 4.43 2.43
C THR A 20 4.93 5.00 1.07
N PRO A 21 6.02 5.79 0.97
CA PRO A 21 6.52 6.27 -0.32
C PRO A 21 6.85 5.12 -1.29
N LEU A 22 7.39 4.01 -0.76
CA LEU A 22 7.69 2.84 -1.58
C LEU A 22 6.41 2.21 -2.14
N ARG A 23 5.36 2.06 -1.32
CA ARG A 23 4.07 1.55 -1.80
C ARG A 23 3.44 2.45 -2.86
N ASP A 24 3.41 3.76 -2.67
CA ASP A 24 2.90 4.71 -3.68
C ASP A 24 3.68 4.57 -5.00
N GLY A 25 5.01 4.49 -4.93
CA GLY A 25 5.86 4.28 -6.11
C GLY A 25 5.53 2.98 -6.85
N LEU A 26 5.33 1.87 -6.13
CA LEU A 26 4.96 0.57 -6.72
C LEU A 26 3.56 0.61 -7.36
N GLU A 27 2.58 1.23 -6.70
CA GLU A 27 1.23 1.37 -7.26
C GLU A 27 1.22 2.26 -8.51
N ARG A 28 2.03 3.34 -8.54
CA ARG A 28 2.20 4.18 -9.74
C ARG A 28 2.79 3.41 -10.92
N ILE A 29 3.75 2.52 -10.66
CA ILE A 29 4.32 1.64 -11.70
C ILE A 29 3.24 0.71 -12.24
N LEU A 30 2.47 0.09 -11.34
CA LEU A 30 1.39 -0.83 -11.69
C LEU A 30 0.31 -0.15 -12.54
N ARG A 31 -0.22 0.99 -12.06
CA ARG A 31 -1.21 1.83 -12.77
C ARG A 31 -0.67 2.38 -14.09
N GLY A 32 0.61 2.71 -14.10
CA GLY A 32 1.35 3.14 -15.30
C GLY A 32 1.61 2.00 -16.30
N ARG A 33 1.11 0.79 -16.04
CA ARG A 33 1.27 -0.41 -16.86
C ARG A 33 2.72 -0.63 -17.26
N THR A 34 3.64 -0.42 -16.33
CA THR A 34 5.08 -0.67 -16.51
C THR A 34 5.48 -1.82 -15.60
N GLY A 35 6.39 -2.68 -16.04
CA GLY A 35 6.98 -3.70 -15.16
C GLY A 35 8.16 -3.13 -14.39
N ALA A 36 8.47 -3.68 -13.22
CA ALA A 36 9.66 -3.28 -12.47
C ALA A 36 10.23 -4.43 -11.64
N LEU A 37 11.54 -4.37 -11.41
CA LEU A 37 12.26 -5.25 -10.50
C LEU A 37 13.07 -4.38 -9.53
N ILE A 38 12.72 -4.40 -8.25
CA ILE A 38 13.32 -3.54 -7.22
C ILE A 38 14.00 -4.40 -6.17
N VAL A 39 15.25 -4.10 -5.84
CA VAL A 39 16.00 -4.76 -4.76
C VAL A 39 16.14 -3.80 -3.59
N LEU A 40 15.88 -4.26 -2.36
CA LEU A 40 15.93 -3.42 -1.15
C LEU A 40 17.16 -3.71 -0.29
N GLY A 41 18.28 -3.10 -0.65
CA GLY A 41 19.57 -3.29 -0.02
C GLY A 41 20.64 -3.58 -1.06
N SER A 42 21.86 -3.15 -0.76
CA SER A 42 23.05 -3.44 -1.57
C SER A 42 24.14 -3.94 -0.64
N ASP A 43 24.70 -5.09 -0.98
CA ASP A 43 25.89 -5.67 -0.35
C ASP A 43 26.81 -6.22 -1.45
N ARG A 44 27.95 -6.80 -1.05
CA ARG A 44 28.92 -7.38 -2.00
C ARG A 44 28.32 -8.49 -2.85
N THR A 45 27.33 -9.23 -2.32
CA THR A 45 26.66 -10.31 -3.05
C THR A 45 25.80 -9.72 -4.17
N ILE A 46 25.00 -8.69 -3.87
CA ILE A 46 24.23 -7.94 -4.87
C ILE A 46 25.15 -7.31 -5.91
N GLU A 47 26.22 -6.64 -5.50
CA GLU A 47 27.19 -6.03 -6.42
C GLU A 47 27.80 -7.07 -7.39
N SER A 48 28.11 -8.27 -6.90
CA SER A 48 28.71 -9.34 -7.72
C SER A 48 27.78 -9.89 -8.81
N ILE A 49 26.46 -9.76 -8.64
CA ILE A 49 25.46 -10.21 -9.63
C ILE A 49 24.88 -9.06 -10.46
N CYS A 50 25.30 -7.82 -10.20
CA CYS A 50 24.92 -6.64 -10.96
C CYS A 50 25.81 -6.46 -12.18
N SER A 51 25.21 -6.33 -13.36
CA SER A 51 25.90 -6.00 -14.61
C SER A 51 25.28 -4.77 -15.26
N GLY A 52 26.14 -3.87 -15.76
CA GLY A 52 25.73 -2.62 -16.42
C GLY A 52 24.95 -1.66 -15.50
N GLY A 53 24.04 -0.90 -16.09
CA GLY A 53 23.22 0.12 -15.42
C GLY A 53 23.96 1.42 -15.11
N PHE A 54 23.30 2.27 -14.32
CA PHE A 54 23.80 3.59 -13.92
C PHE A 54 23.82 3.73 -12.40
N ASP A 55 24.87 4.35 -11.89
CA ASP A 55 24.90 4.81 -10.50
C ASP A 55 24.09 6.11 -10.39
N ILE A 56 23.01 6.03 -9.60
CA ILE A 56 22.03 7.11 -9.47
C ILE A 56 22.34 7.94 -8.22
N GLY A 57 22.39 7.29 -7.05
CA GLY A 57 22.77 7.93 -5.78
C GLY A 57 21.87 9.10 -5.36
N ILE A 58 20.55 9.00 -5.53
CA ILE A 58 19.60 10.07 -5.20
C ILE A 58 18.63 9.66 -4.08
N ASP A 59 18.03 10.64 -3.40
CA ASP A 59 16.95 10.38 -2.45
C ASP A 59 15.75 9.74 -3.14
N PHE A 60 15.12 8.82 -2.43
CA PHE A 60 13.93 8.15 -2.91
C PHE A 60 12.76 9.14 -3.04
N SER A 61 12.01 9.02 -4.14
CA SER A 61 10.64 9.52 -4.20
C SER A 61 9.79 8.60 -5.07
N PRO A 62 8.46 8.52 -4.82
CA PRO A 62 7.56 7.70 -5.64
C PRO A 62 7.66 8.03 -7.14
N THR A 63 7.77 9.32 -7.47
CA THR A 63 7.92 9.81 -8.84
C THR A 63 9.25 9.38 -9.46
N ARG A 64 10.37 9.49 -8.73
CA ARG A 64 11.69 9.06 -9.23
C ARG A 64 11.70 7.56 -9.50
N LEU A 65 11.16 6.76 -8.58
CA LEU A 65 11.05 5.31 -8.77
C LEU A 65 10.21 4.99 -10.01
N ARG A 66 9.06 5.66 -10.20
CA ARG A 66 8.19 5.48 -11.37
C ARG A 66 8.87 5.82 -12.69
N GLU A 67 9.65 6.89 -12.74
CA GLU A 67 10.35 7.31 -13.95
C GLU A 67 11.49 6.36 -14.29
N LEU A 68 12.30 5.96 -13.30
CA LEU A 68 13.38 4.99 -13.50
C LEU A 68 12.86 3.60 -13.90
N ALA A 69 11.67 3.22 -13.42
CA ALA A 69 11.03 1.95 -13.80
C ALA A 69 10.60 1.90 -15.28
N LYS A 70 10.62 3.01 -16.02
CA LYS A 70 10.44 3.00 -17.48
C LYS A 70 11.64 2.41 -18.22
N MET A 71 12.79 2.37 -17.58
CA MET A 71 13.98 1.73 -18.12
C MET A 71 13.89 0.21 -17.93
N ASP A 72 14.51 -0.54 -18.84
CA ASP A 72 14.65 -1.98 -18.67
C ASP A 72 15.70 -2.32 -17.60
N GLY A 73 15.45 -3.38 -16.84
CA GLY A 73 16.35 -3.87 -15.81
C GLY A 73 15.81 -3.68 -14.39
N ALA A 74 16.72 -3.74 -13.43
CA ALA A 74 16.43 -3.61 -12.01
C ALA A 74 16.82 -2.24 -11.45
N ILE A 75 16.13 -1.86 -10.39
CA ILE A 75 16.41 -0.69 -9.56
C ILE A 75 16.91 -1.20 -8.21
N ILE A 76 18.07 -0.71 -7.77
CA ILE A 76 18.65 -1.06 -6.47
C ILE A 76 18.42 0.13 -5.55
N CYS A 77 17.69 -0.10 -4.47
CA CYS A 77 17.54 0.85 -3.37
C CYS A 77 18.42 0.43 -2.21
N ASP A 78 18.64 1.35 -1.27
CA ASP A 78 19.15 0.98 0.04
C ASP A 78 18.13 0.13 0.82
N LYS A 79 18.52 -0.33 2.01
CA LYS A 79 17.71 -1.25 2.81
C LYS A 79 16.36 -0.66 3.17
N ASP A 80 16.29 0.63 3.49
CA ASP A 80 15.06 1.26 3.98
C ASP A 80 14.27 1.96 2.86
N ALA A 81 14.74 1.86 1.61
CA ALA A 81 14.21 2.60 0.46
C ALA A 81 14.22 4.13 0.68
N GLY A 82 15.24 4.63 1.38
CA GLY A 82 15.53 6.07 1.54
C GLY A 82 16.29 6.63 0.34
N ASN A 83 17.08 5.81 -0.36
CA ASN A 83 17.87 6.21 -1.52
C ASN A 83 17.75 5.20 -2.66
N ILE A 84 17.71 5.72 -3.89
CA ILE A 84 17.85 4.92 -5.11
C ILE A 84 19.32 4.93 -5.49
N LEU A 85 19.97 3.78 -5.39
CA LEU A 85 21.41 3.63 -5.58
C LEU A 85 21.75 3.44 -7.05
N ARG A 86 21.06 2.53 -7.74
CA ARG A 86 21.33 2.17 -9.14
C ARG A 86 20.04 1.90 -9.90
N ALA A 87 20.06 2.10 -11.22
CA ALA A 87 18.94 1.78 -12.10
C ALA A 87 19.42 1.20 -13.43
N ALA A 88 18.48 0.57 -14.16
CA ALA A 88 18.75 -0.15 -15.40
C ALA A 88 19.82 -1.24 -15.27
N VAL A 89 19.90 -1.87 -14.08
CA VAL A 89 20.90 -2.90 -13.78
C VAL A 89 20.39 -4.25 -14.27
N GLN A 90 21.24 -5.02 -14.94
CA GLN A 90 20.95 -6.42 -15.22
C GLN A 90 21.38 -7.28 -14.03
N LEU A 91 20.42 -8.01 -13.43
CA LEU A 91 20.71 -8.97 -12.37
C LEU A 91 20.94 -10.35 -12.95
N VAL A 92 22.09 -10.94 -12.64
CA VAL A 92 22.52 -12.27 -13.13
C VAL A 92 22.73 -13.20 -11.92
N PRO A 93 21.65 -13.67 -11.28
CA PRO A 93 21.77 -14.63 -10.17
C PRO A 93 22.18 -16.01 -10.68
N ASP A 94 22.62 -16.87 -9.76
CA ASP A 94 22.98 -18.26 -10.04
C ASP A 94 21.81 -19.01 -10.70
N SER A 95 22.09 -19.61 -11.85
CA SER A 95 21.09 -20.29 -12.66
C SER A 95 20.65 -21.65 -12.10
N SER A 96 21.46 -22.22 -11.19
CA SER A 96 21.21 -23.49 -10.52
C SER A 96 20.16 -23.38 -9.40
N ILE A 97 19.86 -22.17 -8.91
CA ILE A 97 18.81 -21.94 -7.92
C ILE A 97 17.45 -22.27 -8.54
N GLU A 98 16.75 -23.23 -7.95
CA GLU A 98 15.40 -23.61 -8.36
C GLU A 98 14.42 -22.45 -8.18
N THR A 99 13.42 -22.38 -9.06
CA THR A 99 12.42 -21.32 -9.05
C THR A 99 11.09 -21.90 -9.49
N GLN A 100 10.03 -21.56 -8.79
CA GLN A 100 8.66 -21.98 -9.12
C GLN A 100 7.93 -20.93 -9.97
N GLU A 101 8.54 -19.76 -10.16
CA GLU A 101 7.93 -18.66 -10.89
C GLU A 101 7.97 -18.85 -12.41
N SER A 102 6.91 -18.40 -13.08
CA SER A 102 6.86 -18.26 -14.53
C SER A 102 7.27 -16.84 -14.96
N GLY A 103 8.15 -16.74 -15.95
CA GLY A 103 8.58 -15.47 -16.54
C GLY A 103 9.93 -14.98 -16.00
N THR A 104 10.74 -14.38 -16.88
CA THR A 104 12.14 -14.02 -16.59
C THR A 104 12.29 -13.10 -15.38
N ARG A 105 11.44 -12.07 -15.26
CA ARG A 105 11.51 -11.11 -14.15
C ARG A 105 11.19 -11.73 -12.79
N HIS A 106 10.16 -12.57 -12.70
CA HIS A 106 9.76 -13.24 -11.47
C HIS A 106 10.79 -14.29 -11.04
N ARG A 107 11.31 -15.07 -12.00
CA ARG A 107 12.41 -16.01 -11.75
C ARG A 107 13.68 -15.32 -11.26
N THR A 108 14.06 -14.19 -11.87
CA THR A 108 15.19 -13.39 -11.39
C THR A 108 14.91 -12.85 -9.99
N ALA A 109 13.70 -12.35 -9.71
CA ALA A 109 13.35 -11.83 -8.39
C ALA A 109 13.50 -12.88 -7.28
N GLU A 110 12.94 -14.07 -7.50
CA GLU A 110 13.01 -15.19 -6.55
C GLU A 110 14.47 -15.63 -6.32
N ARG A 111 15.23 -15.83 -7.41
CA ARG A 111 16.64 -16.27 -7.31
C ARG A 111 17.53 -15.25 -6.63
N VAL A 112 17.38 -13.97 -6.94
CA VAL A 112 18.14 -12.89 -6.28
C VAL A 112 17.81 -12.87 -4.79
N ALA A 113 16.53 -12.97 -4.42
CA ALA A 113 16.12 -12.99 -3.02
C ALA A 113 16.66 -14.22 -2.26
N ILE A 114 16.68 -15.40 -2.88
CA ILE A 114 17.25 -16.62 -2.27
C ILE A 114 18.77 -16.50 -2.15
N GLN A 115 19.46 -16.09 -3.21
CA GLN A 115 20.92 -16.04 -3.26
C GLN A 115 21.50 -14.99 -2.29
N THR A 116 20.84 -13.85 -2.16
CA THR A 116 21.38 -12.70 -1.41
C THR A 116 20.75 -12.54 -0.03
N GLY A 117 19.59 -13.15 0.21
CA GLY A 117 18.80 -12.91 1.43
C GLY A 117 18.22 -11.49 1.53
N VAL A 118 18.37 -10.68 0.47
CA VAL A 118 17.86 -9.32 0.39
C VAL A 118 16.44 -9.35 -0.19
N PRO A 119 15.48 -8.56 0.33
CA PRO A 119 14.14 -8.48 -0.24
C PRO A 119 14.15 -7.98 -1.68
N VAL A 120 13.39 -8.65 -2.54
CA VAL A 120 13.20 -8.26 -3.94
C VAL A 120 11.71 -8.11 -4.23
N ILE A 121 11.34 -7.06 -4.96
CA ILE A 121 9.98 -6.73 -5.34
C ILE A 121 9.86 -6.82 -6.87
N SER A 122 8.86 -7.54 -7.33
CA SER A 122 8.48 -7.57 -8.74
C SER A 122 7.14 -6.87 -8.94
N VAL A 123 7.06 -5.98 -9.93
CA VAL A 123 5.80 -5.41 -10.42
C VAL A 123 5.53 -6.00 -11.80
N SER A 124 4.41 -6.70 -11.93
CA SER A 124 4.02 -7.37 -13.18
C SER A 124 2.95 -6.57 -13.91
N GLN A 125 3.32 -6.03 -15.06
CA GLN A 125 2.38 -5.33 -15.95
C GLN A 125 1.27 -6.26 -16.44
N SER A 126 1.59 -7.47 -16.89
CA SER A 126 0.61 -8.37 -17.50
C SER A 126 -0.38 -8.93 -16.48
N MET A 127 0.11 -9.29 -15.30
CA MET A 127 -0.71 -9.88 -14.23
C MET A 127 -1.36 -8.83 -13.33
N GLN A 128 -0.95 -7.56 -13.42
CA GLN A 128 -1.39 -6.48 -12.54
C GLN A 128 -1.22 -6.83 -11.06
N ILE A 129 -0.06 -7.39 -10.69
CA ILE A 129 0.30 -7.73 -9.31
C ILE A 129 1.64 -7.14 -8.90
N ILE A 130 1.79 -6.92 -7.58
CA ILE A 130 3.07 -6.64 -6.93
C ILE A 130 3.40 -7.86 -6.06
N ALA A 131 4.58 -8.46 -6.26
CA ALA A 131 5.04 -9.62 -5.51
C ALA A 131 6.34 -9.32 -4.77
N LEU A 132 6.41 -9.73 -3.51
CA LEU A 132 7.60 -9.71 -2.66
C LEU A 132 8.24 -11.10 -2.64
N TYR A 133 9.57 -11.13 -2.70
CA TYR A 133 10.38 -12.32 -2.52
C TYR A 133 11.37 -12.04 -1.38
N VAL A 134 11.30 -12.82 -0.31
CA VAL A 134 12.13 -12.64 0.90
C VAL A 134 12.51 -14.01 1.44
N ASN A 135 13.81 -14.35 1.42
CA ASN A 135 14.33 -15.60 2.00
C ASN A 135 13.55 -16.86 1.55
N GLY A 136 13.23 -16.96 0.25
CA GLY A 136 12.46 -18.08 -0.31
C GLY A 136 10.95 -18.02 -0.10
N LEU A 137 10.44 -17.01 0.62
CA LEU A 137 9.00 -16.75 0.73
C LEU A 137 8.55 -15.81 -0.39
N ARG A 138 7.41 -16.15 -1.01
CA ARG A 138 6.71 -15.30 -1.95
C ARG A 138 5.42 -14.77 -1.32
N HIS A 139 5.21 -13.45 -1.41
CA HIS A 139 3.99 -12.82 -0.92
C HIS A 139 3.47 -11.81 -1.95
N VAL A 140 2.24 -12.00 -2.42
CA VAL A 140 1.59 -11.06 -3.35
C VAL A 140 0.90 -9.99 -2.52
N LEU A 141 1.22 -8.72 -2.78
CA LEU A 141 0.54 -7.63 -2.11
C LEU A 141 -0.88 -7.49 -2.66
N GLU A 142 -1.84 -7.40 -1.76
CA GLU A 142 -3.21 -7.07 -2.13
C GLU A 142 -3.30 -5.59 -2.53
N GLY A 143 -4.14 -5.31 -3.53
CA GLY A 143 -4.45 -3.94 -3.92
C GLY A 143 -5.31 -3.25 -2.86
N SER A 144 -4.98 -1.99 -2.55
CA SER A 144 -5.77 -1.13 -1.65
C SER A 144 -7.16 -0.80 -2.22
N GLU A 145 -7.37 -1.00 -3.52
CA GLU A 145 -8.59 -0.61 -4.26
C GLU A 145 -9.89 -1.13 -3.64
N LYS A 146 -9.92 -2.39 -3.16
CA LYS A 146 -11.13 -2.97 -2.56
C LYS A 146 -11.49 -2.30 -1.23
N VAL A 147 -10.48 -2.05 -0.39
CA VAL A 147 -10.65 -1.36 0.90
C VAL A 147 -11.08 0.09 0.64
N LEU A 148 -10.45 0.74 -0.33
CA LEU A 148 -10.74 2.11 -0.73
C LEU A 148 -12.15 2.26 -1.32
N ALA A 149 -12.61 1.29 -2.12
CA ALA A 149 -13.97 1.26 -2.64
C ALA A 149 -15.01 1.11 -1.51
N ARG A 150 -14.76 0.26 -0.50
CA ARG A 150 -15.62 0.12 0.68
C ARG A 150 -15.63 1.39 1.54
N ALA A 151 -14.47 2.00 1.75
CA ALA A 151 -14.35 3.27 2.46
C ALA A 151 -15.19 4.38 1.81
N ASN A 152 -15.13 4.51 0.47
CA ASN A 152 -15.95 5.47 -0.28
C ASN A 152 -17.45 5.21 -0.15
N GLN A 153 -17.87 3.94 -0.17
CA GLN A 153 -19.29 3.58 0.05
C GLN A 153 -19.76 3.92 1.46
N ALA A 154 -18.90 3.68 2.47
CA ALA A 154 -19.19 4.02 3.86
C ALA A 154 -19.29 5.54 4.06
N LEU A 155 -18.40 6.33 3.46
CA LEU A 155 -18.45 7.80 3.48
C LEU A 155 -19.74 8.36 2.88
N ALA A 156 -20.12 7.88 1.69
CA ALA A 156 -21.38 8.27 1.06
C ALA A 156 -22.61 7.91 1.93
N THR A 157 -22.51 6.85 2.73
CA THR A 157 -23.55 6.46 3.69
C THR A 157 -23.57 7.38 4.90
N LEU A 158 -22.40 7.72 5.45
CA LEU A 158 -22.25 8.68 6.54
C LEU A 158 -22.85 10.05 6.17
N GLU A 159 -22.59 10.56 4.98
CA GLU A 159 -23.16 11.84 4.52
C GLU A 159 -24.70 11.82 4.52
N ARG A 160 -25.31 10.73 4.02
CA ARG A 160 -26.76 10.56 4.04
C ARG A 160 -27.31 10.47 5.47
N TYR A 161 -26.63 9.74 6.35
CA TYR A 161 -27.05 9.60 7.74
C TYR A 161 -26.91 10.90 8.52
N ARG A 162 -25.83 11.66 8.31
CA ARG A 162 -25.63 12.99 8.88
C ARG A 162 -26.71 13.96 8.43
N SER A 163 -26.97 14.05 7.13
CA SER A 163 -28.05 14.91 6.60
C SER A 163 -29.40 14.58 7.24
N ARG A 164 -29.70 13.29 7.43
CA ARG A 164 -30.94 12.88 8.09
C ARG A 164 -30.94 13.18 9.59
N LEU A 165 -29.80 13.05 10.27
CA LEU A 165 -29.64 13.42 11.68
C LEU A 165 -29.86 14.93 11.88
N ASP A 166 -29.30 15.77 11.03
CA ASP A 166 -29.47 17.23 11.09
C ASP A 166 -30.94 17.62 10.94
N GLN A 167 -31.66 16.98 10.00
CA GLN A 167 -33.10 17.19 9.82
C GLN A 167 -33.91 16.85 11.07
N VAL A 168 -33.72 15.66 11.65
CA VAL A 168 -34.51 15.23 12.82
C VAL A 168 -34.13 16.00 14.07
N THR A 169 -32.86 16.43 14.19
CA THR A 169 -32.40 17.27 15.30
C THR A 169 -33.04 18.66 15.21
N SER A 170 -33.07 19.27 14.02
CA SER A 170 -33.76 20.55 13.79
C SER A 170 -35.26 20.47 14.11
N SER A 171 -35.94 19.40 13.67
CA SER A 171 -37.34 19.17 14.02
C SER A 171 -37.55 18.99 15.53
N LEU A 172 -36.68 18.22 16.20
CA LEU A 172 -36.74 18.03 17.65
C LEU A 172 -36.56 19.37 18.40
N SER A 173 -35.60 20.21 17.97
CA SER A 173 -35.39 21.52 18.57
C SER A 173 -36.58 22.46 18.39
N ALA A 174 -37.27 22.43 17.24
CA ALA A 174 -38.51 23.19 17.05
C ALA A 174 -39.61 22.73 18.00
N LEU A 175 -39.82 21.41 18.13
CA LEU A 175 -40.78 20.83 19.09
C LEU A 175 -40.42 21.14 20.55
N GLU A 176 -39.13 21.22 20.87
CA GLU A 176 -38.64 21.57 22.20
C GLU A 176 -39.00 23.01 22.57
N ILE A 177 -38.83 23.95 21.64
CA ILE A 177 -39.24 25.35 21.81
C ILE A 177 -40.76 25.46 22.05
N GLU A 178 -41.55 24.67 21.34
CA GLU A 178 -43.01 24.64 21.44
C GLU A 178 -43.52 23.79 22.62
N ALA A 179 -42.63 23.15 23.39
CA ALA A 179 -42.96 22.20 24.45
C ALA A 179 -43.87 21.04 24.00
N MET A 180 -43.71 20.57 22.76
CA MET A 180 -44.50 19.50 22.12
C MET A 180 -43.70 18.22 21.83
N VAL A 181 -42.52 18.05 22.46
CA VAL A 181 -41.66 16.88 22.26
C VAL A 181 -42.35 15.60 22.73
N THR A 182 -42.30 14.55 21.91
CA THR A 182 -42.68 13.19 22.31
C THR A 182 -41.47 12.27 22.47
N VAL A 183 -41.65 11.17 23.20
CA VAL A 183 -40.63 10.11 23.31
C VAL A 183 -40.24 9.56 21.93
N ARG A 184 -41.18 9.57 20.96
CA ARG A 184 -40.91 9.12 19.59
C ARG A 184 -39.89 10.03 18.90
N ASP A 185 -39.99 11.34 19.08
CA ASP A 185 -39.08 12.31 18.45
C ASP A 185 -37.66 12.11 18.98
N VAL A 186 -37.52 11.96 20.31
CA VAL A 186 -36.24 11.64 20.96
C VAL A 186 -35.68 10.30 20.46
N ALA A 187 -36.50 9.25 20.40
CA ALA A 187 -36.08 7.93 19.95
C ALA A 187 -35.59 7.93 18.48
N VAL A 188 -36.26 8.67 17.60
CA VAL A 188 -35.85 8.82 16.20
C VAL A 188 -34.51 9.54 16.09
N THR A 189 -34.30 10.62 16.84
CA THR A 189 -33.02 11.35 16.85
C THR A 189 -31.88 10.46 17.36
N LEU A 190 -32.08 9.76 18.48
CA LEU A 190 -31.09 8.81 19.02
C LEU A 190 -30.77 7.67 18.04
N GLN A 191 -31.78 7.14 17.36
CA GLN A 191 -31.57 6.11 16.33
C GLN A 191 -30.66 6.63 15.20
N ARG A 192 -30.89 7.86 14.73
CA ARG A 192 -30.07 8.48 13.67
C ARG A 192 -28.64 8.75 14.14
N GLN A 193 -28.48 9.20 15.39
CA GLN A 193 -27.16 9.41 15.99
C GLN A 193 -26.37 8.09 16.10
N GLU A 194 -27.01 7.01 16.53
CA GLU A 194 -26.36 5.70 16.61
C GLU A 194 -25.93 5.17 15.23
N MET A 195 -26.73 5.39 14.19
CA MET A 195 -26.34 5.01 12.83
C MET A 195 -25.13 5.80 12.33
N VAL A 196 -25.04 7.09 12.64
CA VAL A 196 -23.84 7.91 12.36
C VAL A 196 -22.64 7.38 13.13
N ARG A 197 -22.80 7.07 14.43
CA ARG A 197 -21.71 6.53 15.27
C ARG A 197 -21.14 5.23 14.70
N ARG A 198 -22.00 4.26 14.35
CA ARG A 198 -21.57 2.96 13.82
C ARG A 198 -20.82 3.06 12.50
N ILE A 199 -21.32 3.86 11.56
CA ILE A 199 -20.64 4.00 10.26
C ILE A 199 -19.31 4.75 10.40
N SER A 200 -19.20 5.70 11.34
CA SER A 200 -17.92 6.34 11.66
C SER A 200 -16.88 5.37 12.25
N GLU A 201 -17.30 4.42 13.07
CA GLU A 201 -16.42 3.35 13.58
C GLU A 201 -15.91 2.46 12.43
N GLU A 202 -16.79 2.06 11.51
CA GLU A 202 -16.43 1.27 10.33
C GLU A 202 -15.43 2.01 9.42
N ILE A 203 -15.66 3.31 9.18
CA ILE A 203 -14.72 4.16 8.42
C ILE A 203 -13.35 4.24 9.10
N SER A 204 -13.31 4.33 10.43
CA SER A 204 -12.05 4.38 11.18
C SER A 204 -11.22 3.11 10.98
N GLN A 205 -11.88 1.96 10.87
CA GLN A 205 -11.21 0.70 10.56
C GLN A 205 -10.63 0.71 9.13
N TYR A 206 -11.38 1.18 8.14
CA TYR A 206 -10.86 1.29 6.77
C TYR A 206 -9.67 2.25 6.67
N VAL A 207 -9.66 3.36 7.41
CA VAL A 207 -8.52 4.29 7.46
C VAL A 207 -7.27 3.60 8.04
N LEU A 208 -7.43 2.79 9.08
CA LEU A 208 -6.31 2.02 9.63
C LEU A 208 -5.76 1.00 8.63
N GLU A 209 -6.63 0.32 7.88
CA GLU A 209 -6.25 -0.63 6.83
C GLU A 209 -5.57 0.05 5.63
N LEU A 210 -5.93 1.31 5.34
CA LEU A 210 -5.36 2.13 4.26
C LEU A 210 -4.09 2.91 4.66
N GLY A 211 -3.76 3.04 5.95
CA GLY A 211 -2.58 3.79 6.39
C GLY A 211 -2.62 5.27 5.96
N GLU A 212 -1.51 5.82 5.45
CA GLU A 212 -1.52 7.21 4.94
C GLU A 212 -2.45 7.41 3.73
N ASP A 213 -2.77 6.35 2.96
CA ASP A 213 -3.74 6.45 1.86
C ASP A 213 -5.16 6.74 2.39
N GLY A 214 -5.41 6.53 3.69
CA GLY A 214 -6.63 6.91 4.38
C GLY A 214 -6.70 8.40 4.80
N ARG A 215 -5.58 9.15 4.79
CA ARG A 215 -5.53 10.52 5.34
C ARG A 215 -6.33 11.54 4.54
N LEU A 216 -6.53 11.32 3.24
CA LEU A 216 -7.44 12.15 2.42
C LEU A 216 -8.88 12.14 2.94
N HIS A 217 -9.24 11.17 3.80
CA HIS A 217 -10.59 11.01 4.35
C HIS A 217 -10.74 11.48 5.82
N THR A 218 -9.65 11.84 6.52
CA THR A 218 -9.69 12.29 7.93
C THR A 218 -9.85 13.80 8.14
N THR A 219 -9.86 14.62 7.08
CA THR A 219 -9.94 16.10 7.21
C THR A 219 -11.32 16.62 7.65
N PHE A 220 -12.29 15.76 7.96
CA PHE A 220 -13.63 16.17 8.41
C PHE A 220 -13.72 16.62 9.88
N ASN A 221 -12.59 16.92 10.54
CA ASN A 221 -12.55 17.36 11.94
C ASN A 221 -11.89 18.75 12.14
N GLN A 222 -12.02 19.64 11.16
CA GLN A 222 -11.84 21.09 11.32
C GLN A 222 -13.11 21.84 10.90
#